data_AF-A0A3M7BRF7-F1
#
_entry.id   AF-A0A3M7BRF7-F1
#
_cell.length_a   1.000
_cell.length_b   1.000
_cell.length_c   1.000
_cell.angle_alpha   90.00
_cell.angle_beta   90.00
_cell.angle_gamma   90.00
#
_symmetry.space_group_name_H-M   'P 1'
#
loop_
_entity.id
_entity.type
_entity.pdbx_description
1 polymer ?
#
loop_
_entity_poly.entity_id
_entity_poly.type
_entity_poly.pdbx_seq_one_letter_code
_entity_poly.pdbx_strand_id
1 'polypeptide(L)'
;MMWRRQGTDSVDRSSMVAVPLLLTVPFAIRLRQCITDNQPYNALKYATAFPAILFSTLLRAENLGAWRGLIGYLWILAALTNALYSFYWDVTCDWDLTLLTRPVGDHPYGLRAKRNFSETAYYSMIALDLVLRFAWAFKLSPHLEHFYNIEGGIFILELLEVVRRFLWVYFRVETEWVRTKHSSDVLLGDVGPKLDED
;
A
#
# COMPACT_ATOMS: atom_id res chain seq x y z
N MET A 1 32.87 35.98 -8.69
CA MET A 1 32.93 35.07 -9.85
C MET A 1 32.48 33.69 -9.37
N MET A 2 31.19 33.40 -9.54
CA MET A 2 30.50 32.23 -8.99
C MET A 2 30.69 31.05 -9.94
N TRP A 3 31.54 30.09 -9.57
CA TRP A 3 31.69 28.84 -10.31
C TRP A 3 30.43 27.99 -10.09
N ARG A 4 29.49 28.05 -11.04
CA ARG A 4 28.39 27.10 -11.15
C ARG A 4 28.99 25.73 -11.52
N ARG A 5 28.95 24.76 -10.59
CA ARG A 5 29.35 23.36 -10.85
C ARG A 5 28.43 22.78 -11.93
N GLN A 6 28.86 22.77 -13.19
CA GLN A 6 28.11 22.18 -14.31
C GLN A 6 27.93 20.64 -14.22
N GLY A 7 28.54 19.97 -13.23
CA GLY A 7 28.45 18.51 -13.08
C GLY A 7 27.27 17.99 -12.25
N THR A 8 26.62 18.84 -11.43
CA THR A 8 25.48 18.42 -10.58
C THR A 8 24.17 18.42 -11.33
N ASP A 9 24.01 19.32 -12.31
CA ASP A 9 22.74 19.54 -13.02
C ASP A 9 22.32 18.34 -13.87
N SER A 10 23.26 17.59 -14.46
CA SER A 10 22.94 16.39 -15.24
C SER A 10 22.54 15.20 -14.37
N VAL A 11 23.15 15.05 -13.20
CA VAL A 11 22.85 13.99 -12.23
C VAL A 11 21.46 14.24 -11.63
N ASP A 12 21.15 15.47 -11.24
CA ASP A 12 19.83 15.86 -10.75
C ASP A 12 18.72 15.65 -11.78
N ARG A 13 18.98 16.00 -13.04
CA ARG A 13 17.96 15.80 -14.09
C ARG A 13 17.73 14.32 -14.40
N SER A 14 18.76 13.47 -14.26
CA SER A 14 18.63 12.03 -14.43
C SER A 14 17.86 11.38 -13.28
N SER A 15 18.06 11.82 -12.03
CA SER A 15 17.34 11.31 -10.86
C SER A 15 15.86 11.72 -10.89
N MET A 16 15.53 12.92 -11.38
CA MET A 16 14.16 13.39 -11.59
C MET A 16 13.33 12.50 -12.51
N VAL A 17 13.97 11.79 -13.46
CA VAL A 17 13.29 10.89 -14.40
C VAL A 17 13.43 9.43 -13.98
N ALA A 18 14.61 9.01 -13.54
CA ALA A 18 14.87 7.61 -13.18
C ALA A 18 14.09 7.16 -11.94
N VAL A 19 13.99 8.00 -10.89
CA VAL A 19 13.32 7.63 -9.64
C VAL A 19 11.82 7.34 -9.87
N PRO A 20 11.04 8.22 -10.53
CA PRO A 20 9.63 7.92 -10.83
C PRO A 20 9.44 6.69 -11.72
N LEU A 21 10.33 6.46 -12.69
CA LEU A 21 10.28 5.27 -13.53
C LEU A 21 10.47 4.00 -12.71
N LEU A 22 11.50 3.97 -11.85
CA LEU A 22 11.73 2.84 -10.94
C LEU A 22 10.54 2.61 -10.00
N LEU A 23 9.89 3.68 -9.52
CA LEU A 23 8.70 3.58 -8.68
C LEU A 23 7.48 3.03 -9.42
N THR A 24 7.33 3.27 -10.73
CA THR A 24 6.17 2.78 -11.52
C THR A 24 6.27 1.32 -11.92
N VAL A 25 7.49 0.77 -12.09
CA VAL A 25 7.73 -0.62 -12.50
C VAL A 25 6.91 -1.65 -11.71
N PRO A 26 6.96 -1.70 -10.36
CA PRO A 26 6.22 -2.72 -9.60
C PRO A 26 4.70 -2.62 -9.79
N PHE A 27 4.15 -1.40 -9.87
CA PHE A 27 2.73 -1.18 -10.12
C PHE A 27 2.32 -1.60 -11.52
N ALA A 28 3.16 -1.35 -12.54
CA ALA A 28 2.91 -1.76 -13.91
C ALA A 28 2.88 -3.27 -14.08
N ILE A 29 3.83 -3.98 -13.46
CA ILE A 29 3.88 -5.44 -13.46
C ILE A 29 2.59 -6.01 -12.85
N ARG A 30 2.21 -5.52 -11.66
CA ARG A 30 1.00 -5.98 -10.96
C ARG A 30 -0.28 -5.64 -11.70
N LEU A 31 -0.38 -4.46 -12.30
CA LEU A 31 -1.51 -4.05 -13.12
C LEU A 31 -1.71 -5.02 -14.29
N ARG A 32 -0.63 -5.33 -15.02
CA ARG A 32 -0.68 -6.30 -16.14
C ARG A 32 -1.13 -7.68 -15.68
N GLN A 33 -0.59 -8.16 -14.56
CA GLN A 33 -0.99 -9.45 -13.97
C GLN A 33 -2.49 -9.46 -13.65
N CYS A 34 -2.98 -8.43 -12.95
CA CYS A 34 -4.40 -8.36 -12.57
C CYS A 34 -5.34 -8.28 -13.78
N ILE A 35 -4.94 -7.60 -14.86
CA ILE A 35 -5.71 -7.59 -16.12
C ILE A 35 -5.75 -8.97 -16.75
N THR A 36 -4.60 -9.68 -16.76
CA THR A 36 -4.50 -11.04 -17.32
C THR A 36 -5.35 -12.03 -16.52
N ASP A 37 -5.34 -11.91 -15.20
CA ASP A 37 -6.06 -12.79 -14.28
C ASP A 37 -7.53 -12.38 -14.07
N ASN A 38 -8.03 -11.40 -14.84
CA ASN A 38 -9.39 -10.85 -14.75
C ASN A 38 -9.79 -10.39 -13.32
N GLN A 39 -8.90 -9.67 -12.65
CA GLN A 39 -9.09 -9.10 -11.32
C GLN A 39 -9.24 -7.56 -11.40
N PRO A 40 -10.38 -7.03 -11.88
CA PRO A 40 -10.52 -5.60 -12.20
C PRO A 40 -10.36 -4.67 -10.99
N TYR A 41 -10.83 -5.08 -9.80
CA TYR A 41 -10.69 -4.27 -8.59
C TYR A 41 -9.24 -4.20 -8.09
N ASN A 42 -8.53 -5.33 -8.15
CA ASN A 42 -7.10 -5.37 -7.81
C ASN A 42 -6.29 -4.57 -8.84
N ALA A 43 -6.64 -4.68 -10.13
CA ALA A 43 -6.06 -3.87 -11.20
C ALA A 43 -6.26 -2.37 -10.94
N LEU A 44 -7.48 -1.95 -10.60
CA LEU A 44 -7.81 -0.56 -10.30
C LEU A 44 -6.96 -0.03 -9.13
N LYS A 45 -6.77 -0.83 -8.07
CA LYS A 45 -5.87 -0.47 -6.95
C LYS A 45 -4.48 -0.09 -7.45
N TYR A 46 -3.84 -0.93 -8.26
CA TYR A 46 -2.50 -0.61 -8.80
C TYR A 46 -2.53 0.55 -9.80
N ALA A 47 -3.62 0.74 -10.54
CA ALA A 47 -3.78 1.88 -11.44
C ALA A 47 -3.80 3.24 -10.72
N THR A 48 -4.32 3.30 -9.49
CA THR A 48 -4.38 4.56 -8.71
C THR A 48 -3.01 5.15 -8.37
N ALA A 49 -1.92 4.38 -8.43
CA ALA A 49 -0.57 4.87 -8.14
C ALA A 49 -0.01 5.76 -9.26
N PHE A 50 -0.41 5.52 -10.52
CA PHE A 50 0.15 6.24 -11.68
C PHE A 50 -0.14 7.73 -11.67
N PRO A 51 -1.39 8.21 -11.42
CA PRO A 51 -1.65 9.64 -11.33
C PRO A 51 -0.86 10.32 -10.21
N ALA A 52 -0.69 9.67 -9.06
CA ALA A 52 0.06 10.22 -7.93
C ALA A 52 1.55 10.40 -8.28
N ILE A 53 2.15 9.43 -8.96
CA ILE A 53 3.53 9.52 -9.44
C ILE A 53 3.64 10.58 -10.54
N LEU A 54 2.73 10.58 -11.52
CA LEU A 54 2.73 11.54 -12.62
C LEU A 54 2.65 12.99 -12.10
N PHE A 55 1.66 13.32 -11.28
CA PHE A 55 1.54 14.69 -10.77
C PHE A 55 2.70 15.10 -9.86
N SER A 56 3.27 14.15 -9.10
CA SER A 56 4.51 14.38 -8.34
C SER A 56 5.66 14.79 -9.26
N THR A 57 5.86 14.08 -10.38
CA THR A 57 6.90 14.44 -11.36
C THR A 57 6.64 15.77 -12.03
N LEU A 58 5.39 16.06 -12.40
CA LEU A 58 5.02 17.33 -13.02
C LEU A 58 5.29 18.49 -12.07
N LEU A 59 5.03 18.35 -10.76
CA LEU A 59 5.30 19.39 -9.76
C LEU A 59 6.78 19.75 -9.60
N ARG A 60 7.69 18.86 -10.00
CA ARG A 60 9.14 19.11 -10.02
C ARG A 60 9.60 19.86 -11.27
N ALA A 61 8.75 20.00 -12.28
CA ALA A 61 9.07 20.81 -13.45
C ALA A 61 9.06 22.31 -13.10
N GLU A 62 10.07 23.03 -13.57
CA GLU A 62 10.26 24.46 -13.27
C GLU A 62 9.20 25.38 -13.95
N ASN A 63 8.61 24.93 -15.06
CA ASN A 63 7.80 25.76 -15.97
C ASN A 63 6.27 25.59 -15.82
N LEU A 64 5.76 25.31 -14.62
CA LEU A 64 4.31 25.06 -14.41
C LEU A 64 3.45 26.33 -14.38
N GLY A 65 4.03 27.48 -14.01
CA GLY A 65 3.33 28.76 -13.92
C GLY A 65 2.01 28.65 -13.14
N ALA A 66 0.92 29.11 -13.77
CA ALA A 66 -0.43 29.11 -13.18
C ALA A 66 -0.99 27.70 -12.88
N TRP A 67 -0.50 26.65 -13.55
CA TRP A 67 -1.01 25.28 -13.37
C TRP A 67 -0.51 24.59 -12.10
N ARG A 68 0.52 25.16 -11.44
CA ARG A 68 1.16 24.53 -10.28
C ARG A 68 0.18 24.25 -9.14
N GLY A 69 -0.74 25.18 -8.86
CA GLY A 69 -1.76 25.00 -7.83
C GLY A 69 -2.72 23.86 -8.15
N LEU A 70 -3.26 23.82 -9.37
CA LEU A 70 -4.16 22.76 -9.83
C LEU A 70 -3.50 21.39 -9.76
N ILE A 71 -2.27 21.26 -10.27
CA ILE A 71 -1.53 20.00 -10.25
C ILE A 71 -1.24 19.58 -8.80
N GLY A 72 -1.00 20.53 -7.89
CA GLY A 72 -0.87 20.27 -6.46
C GLY A 72 -2.12 19.62 -5.86
N TYR A 73 -3.30 20.16 -6.15
CA TYR A 73 -4.57 19.57 -5.69
C TYR A 73 -4.83 18.19 -6.31
N LEU A 74 -4.56 18.03 -7.61
CA LEU A 74 -4.69 16.75 -8.30
C LEU A 74 -3.72 15.70 -7.73
N TRP A 75 -2.50 16.10 -7.37
CA TRP A 75 -1.53 15.24 -6.72
C TRP A 75 -2.03 14.77 -5.35
N ILE A 76 -2.52 15.69 -4.50
CA ILE A 76 -3.09 15.33 -3.19
C ILE A 76 -4.26 14.36 -3.36
N LEU A 77 -5.18 14.64 -4.28
CA LEU A 77 -6.32 13.79 -4.54
C LEU A 77 -5.89 12.39 -5.02
N ALA A 78 -4.91 12.32 -5.94
CA ALA A 78 -4.38 11.06 -6.43
C ALA A 78 -3.67 10.26 -5.33
N ALA A 79 -2.84 10.92 -4.52
CA ALA A 79 -2.13 10.30 -3.41
C ALA A 79 -3.09 9.79 -2.33
N LEU A 80 -4.12 10.58 -1.98
CA LEU A 80 -5.18 10.16 -1.05
C LEU A 80 -5.96 8.96 -1.60
N THR A 81 -6.37 9.02 -2.86
CA THR A 81 -7.09 7.91 -3.51
C THR A 81 -6.25 6.63 -3.48
N ASN A 82 -4.97 6.73 -3.83
CA ASN A 82 -4.07 5.58 -3.81
C ASN A 82 -3.87 5.01 -2.40
N ALA A 83 -3.59 5.87 -1.42
CA ALA A 83 -3.37 5.47 -0.04
C ALA A 83 -4.62 4.82 0.57
N LEU A 84 -5.79 5.48 0.44
CA LEU A 84 -7.04 5.00 1.02
C LEU A 84 -7.56 3.73 0.34
N TYR A 85 -7.53 3.65 -1.00
CA TYR A 85 -7.99 2.45 -1.68
C TYR A 85 -7.08 1.26 -1.38
N SER A 86 -5.77 1.46 -1.41
CA SER A 86 -4.86 0.40 -1.04
C SER A 86 -5.09 0.01 0.42
N PHE A 87 -5.23 0.97 1.36
CA PHE A 87 -5.47 0.67 2.78
C PHE A 87 -6.75 -0.15 3.00
N TYR A 88 -7.83 0.25 2.32
CA TYR A 88 -9.07 -0.51 2.30
C TYR A 88 -8.83 -1.95 1.84
N TRP A 89 -8.05 -2.15 0.78
CA TRP A 89 -7.72 -3.47 0.25
C TRP A 89 -6.95 -4.32 1.26
N ASP A 90 -5.94 -3.74 1.91
CA ASP A 90 -5.14 -4.44 2.91
C ASP A 90 -6.01 -4.93 4.08
N VAL A 91 -6.88 -4.06 4.61
CA VAL A 91 -7.76 -4.41 5.74
C VAL A 91 -8.81 -5.46 5.34
N THR A 92 -9.47 -5.26 4.20
CA THR A 92 -10.67 -6.06 3.84
C THR A 92 -10.37 -7.28 3.01
N CYS A 93 -9.51 -7.17 1.99
CA CYS A 93 -9.22 -8.26 1.08
C CYS A 93 -8.01 -9.09 1.54
N ASP A 94 -6.94 -8.43 1.99
CA ASP A 94 -5.72 -9.12 2.37
C ASP A 94 -5.79 -9.67 3.80
N TRP A 95 -6.36 -8.93 4.75
CA TRP A 95 -6.48 -9.41 6.13
C TRP A 95 -7.84 -10.02 6.47
N ASP A 96 -8.79 -9.94 5.55
CA ASP A 96 -10.13 -10.53 5.66
C ASP A 96 -10.86 -10.01 6.91
N LEU A 97 -10.69 -8.70 7.20
CA LEU A 97 -11.32 -8.03 8.32
C LEU A 97 -12.59 -7.31 7.86
N THR A 98 -13.59 -7.29 8.73
CA THR A 98 -14.91 -6.71 8.45
C THR A 98 -15.06 -5.28 8.96
N LEU A 99 -13.96 -4.64 9.39
CA LEU A 99 -13.98 -3.30 9.99
C LEU A 99 -14.53 -2.22 9.03
N LEU A 100 -14.26 -2.37 7.73
CA LEU A 100 -14.66 -1.41 6.69
C LEU A 100 -15.78 -1.94 5.79
N THR A 101 -16.35 -3.09 6.13
CA THR A 101 -17.45 -3.72 5.36
C THR A 101 -18.61 -4.02 6.29
N ARG A 102 -19.79 -4.33 5.73
CA ARG A 102 -20.91 -4.81 6.55
C ARG A 102 -20.58 -6.23 7.00
N PRO A 103 -20.49 -6.52 8.32
CA PRO A 103 -20.27 -7.87 8.79
C PRO A 103 -21.46 -8.75 8.38
N VAL A 104 -21.17 -9.89 7.75
CA VAL A 104 -22.17 -10.91 7.43
C VAL A 104 -21.85 -12.12 8.30
N GLY A 105 -22.59 -12.30 9.40
CA GLY A 105 -22.33 -13.35 10.40
C GLY A 105 -21.67 -12.83 11.67
N ASP A 106 -21.16 -13.75 12.49
CA ASP A 106 -20.66 -13.45 13.83
C ASP A 106 -19.23 -12.89 13.78
N HIS A 107 -19.12 -11.55 13.68
CA HIS A 107 -17.86 -10.82 13.57
C HIS A 107 -17.76 -9.74 14.66
N PRO A 108 -17.37 -10.11 15.89
CA PRO A 108 -17.28 -9.14 16.97
C PRO A 108 -16.23 -8.06 16.65
N TYR A 109 -16.64 -6.80 16.78
CA TYR A 109 -15.81 -5.60 16.64
C TYR A 109 -15.18 -5.37 15.25
N GLY A 110 -15.77 -5.91 14.18
CA GLY A 110 -15.25 -5.74 12.81
C GLY A 110 -13.99 -6.57 12.52
N LEU A 111 -13.74 -7.58 13.33
CA LEU A 111 -12.61 -8.50 13.19
C LEU A 111 -13.13 -9.93 12.92
N ARG A 112 -12.23 -10.83 12.50
CA ARG A 112 -12.54 -12.25 12.30
C ARG A 112 -12.96 -12.93 13.61
N ALA A 113 -13.81 -13.96 13.51
CA ALA A 113 -14.29 -14.74 14.65
C ALA A 113 -13.19 -15.59 15.30
N LYS A 114 -12.39 -16.30 14.49
CA LYS A 114 -11.18 -16.99 14.94
C LYS A 114 -9.99 -16.04 14.81
N ARG A 115 -9.34 -15.72 15.93
CA ARG A 115 -8.18 -14.81 16.02
C ARG A 115 -7.01 -15.53 16.69
N ASN A 116 -5.79 -15.28 16.21
CA ASN A 116 -4.58 -15.80 16.84
C ASN A 116 -3.92 -14.79 17.80
N PHE A 117 -4.23 -13.50 17.64
CA PHE A 117 -3.65 -12.40 18.44
C PHE A 117 -4.71 -11.64 19.25
N SER A 118 -4.24 -10.82 20.19
CA SER A 118 -5.07 -9.88 20.93
C SER A 118 -5.68 -8.82 20.01
N GLU A 119 -6.85 -8.30 20.38
CA GLU A 119 -7.55 -7.25 19.63
C GLU A 119 -6.67 -6.01 19.43
N THR A 120 -5.94 -5.62 20.47
CA THR A 120 -5.00 -4.49 20.43
C THR A 120 -3.95 -4.67 19.33
N ALA A 121 -3.42 -5.89 19.14
CA ALA A 121 -2.43 -6.14 18.10
C ALA A 121 -3.01 -5.91 16.70
N TYR A 122 -4.25 -6.36 16.42
CA TYR A 122 -4.91 -6.09 15.13
C TYR A 122 -5.10 -4.59 14.90
N TYR A 123 -5.60 -3.84 15.89
CA TYR A 123 -5.80 -2.40 15.74
C TYR A 123 -4.48 -1.62 15.62
N SER A 124 -3.44 -2.01 16.36
CA SER A 124 -2.10 -1.44 16.22
C SER A 124 -1.55 -1.66 14.81
N MET A 125 -1.75 -2.85 14.25
CA MET A 125 -1.31 -3.18 12.89
C MET A 125 -2.06 -2.39 11.82
N ILE A 126 -3.37 -2.24 11.96
CA ILE A 126 -4.19 -1.40 11.07
C ILE A 126 -3.71 0.05 11.12
N ALA A 127 -3.49 0.60 12.32
CA ALA A 127 -3.01 1.97 12.49
C ALA A 127 -1.60 2.15 11.92
N LEU A 128 -0.68 1.22 12.19
CA LEU A 128 0.68 1.25 11.68
C LEU A 128 0.73 1.18 10.15
N ASP A 129 -0.06 0.31 9.52
CA ASP A 129 -0.11 0.26 8.06
C ASP A 129 -0.64 1.58 7.47
N LEU A 130 -1.69 2.17 8.06
CA LEU A 130 -2.21 3.45 7.60
C LEU A 130 -1.14 4.56 7.67
N VAL A 131 -0.46 4.70 8.81
CA VAL A 131 0.59 5.71 9.01
C VAL A 131 1.76 5.49 8.05
N LEU A 132 2.26 4.26 7.93
CA LEU A 132 3.39 3.94 7.05
C LEU A 132 3.02 4.05 5.57
N ARG A 133 1.74 3.89 5.21
CA ARG A 133 1.25 4.12 3.84
C ARG A 133 1.22 5.61 3.50
N PHE A 134 0.87 6.47 4.45
CA PHE A 134 1.07 7.91 4.28
C PHE A 134 2.57 8.28 4.22
N ALA A 135 3.44 7.55 4.94
CA ALA A 135 4.90 7.68 4.78
C ALA A 135 5.36 7.41 3.34
N TRP A 136 4.76 6.43 2.66
CA TRP A 136 4.99 6.23 1.22
C TRP A 136 4.53 7.42 0.37
N ALA A 137 3.35 7.98 0.64
CA ALA A 137 2.87 9.18 -0.07
C ALA A 137 3.77 10.41 0.19
N PHE A 138 4.35 10.54 1.38
CA PHE A 138 5.34 11.56 1.70
C PHE A 138 6.61 11.44 0.82
N LYS A 139 7.00 10.23 0.38
CA LYS A 139 8.11 10.05 -0.58
C LYS A 139 7.87 10.75 -1.91
N LEU A 140 6.61 10.82 -2.34
CA LEU A 140 6.21 11.49 -3.57
C LEU A 140 6.07 13.01 -3.40
N SER A 141 6.17 13.56 -2.18
CA SER A 141 6.01 15.00 -1.97
C SER A 141 7.15 15.79 -2.62
N PRO A 142 6.86 16.76 -3.51
CA PRO A 142 7.87 17.63 -4.12
C PRO A 142 8.55 18.56 -3.11
N HIS A 143 7.92 18.81 -1.95
CA HIS A 143 8.43 19.73 -0.93
C HIS A 143 9.41 19.07 0.04
N LEU A 144 9.62 17.75 -0.07
CA LEU A 144 10.47 16.99 0.83
C LEU A 144 11.91 16.80 0.33
N GLU A 145 12.33 17.52 -0.71
CA GLU A 145 13.72 17.51 -1.20
C GLU A 145 14.73 17.83 -0.09
N HIS A 146 14.33 18.63 0.91
CA HIS A 146 15.16 18.94 2.06
C HIS A 146 15.33 17.77 3.05
N PHE A 147 14.34 16.89 3.22
CA PHE A 147 14.48 15.70 4.08
C PHE A 147 15.36 14.63 3.44
N TYR A 148 15.38 14.56 2.11
CA TYR A 148 16.29 13.68 1.39
C TYR A 148 17.75 14.11 1.51
N ASN A 149 17.99 15.40 1.75
CA ASN A 149 19.31 15.95 2.02
C ASN A 149 19.82 15.67 3.45
N ILE A 150 18.96 15.19 4.35
CA ILE A 150 19.41 14.65 5.64
C ILE A 150 20.08 13.31 5.34
N GLU A 151 21.36 13.19 5.70
CA GLU A 151 22.21 12.02 5.49
C GLU A 151 21.59 10.76 6.15
N GLY A 152 20.73 10.06 5.41
CA GLY A 152 19.99 8.87 5.88
C GLY A 152 18.45 8.94 5.81
N GLY A 153 17.83 10.06 5.42
CA GLY A 153 16.37 10.18 5.33
C GLY A 153 15.73 9.18 4.37
N ILE A 154 16.35 8.99 3.19
CA ILE A 154 15.94 7.96 2.20
C ILE A 154 16.01 6.57 2.83
N PHE A 155 17.13 6.25 3.50
CA PHE A 155 17.35 4.94 4.10
C PHE A 155 16.28 4.61 5.15
N ILE A 156 15.95 5.56 6.03
CA ILE A 156 14.91 5.37 7.05
C ILE A 156 13.55 5.13 6.39
N LEU A 157 13.17 5.91 5.37
CA LEU A 157 11.90 5.75 4.67
C LEU A 157 11.80 4.41 3.92
N GLU A 158 12.90 3.91 3.36
CA GLU A 158 12.94 2.59 2.75
C GLU A 158 12.91 1.46 3.79
N LEU A 159 13.61 1.61 4.92
CA LEU A 159 13.53 0.67 6.04
C LEU A 159 12.10 0.57 6.60
N LEU A 160 11.43 1.71 6.76
CA LEU A 160 10.04 1.77 7.19
C LEU A 160 9.09 1.07 6.21
N GLU A 161 9.30 1.22 4.90
CA GLU A 161 8.53 0.49 3.88
C GLU A 161 8.79 -1.02 3.94
N VAL A 162 10.03 -1.45 4.19
CA VAL A 162 10.37 -2.88 4.38
C VAL A 162 9.67 -3.44 5.60
N VAL A 163 9.72 -2.74 6.75
CA VAL A 163 8.99 -3.15 7.97
C VAL A 163 7.50 -3.24 7.70
N ARG A 164 6.91 -2.26 7.02
CA ARG A 164 5.48 -2.28 6.65
C ARG A 164 5.13 -3.51 5.81
N ARG A 165 5.95 -3.84 4.81
CA ARG A 165 5.75 -5.03 3.96
C ARG A 165 5.87 -6.32 4.75
N PHE A 166 6.84 -6.41 5.66
CA PHE A 166 7.00 -7.57 6.54
C PHE A 166 5.75 -7.79 7.41
N LEU A 167 5.27 -6.73 8.04
CA LEU A 167 4.04 -6.71 8.84
C LEU A 167 2.81 -7.13 8.01
N TRP A 168 2.67 -6.60 6.79
CA TRP A 168 1.60 -6.98 5.87
C TRP A 168 1.65 -8.46 5.47
N VAL A 169 2.82 -8.98 5.08
CA VAL A 169 3.00 -10.40 4.69
C VAL A 169 2.64 -11.32 5.86
N TYR A 170 3.11 -11.00 7.06
CA TYR A 170 2.86 -11.81 8.24
C TYR A 170 1.37 -11.97 8.52
N PHE A 171 0.61 -10.87 8.50
CA PHE A 171 -0.83 -10.92 8.69
C PHE A 171 -1.55 -11.62 7.54
N ARG A 172 -1.10 -11.43 6.29
CA ARG A 172 -1.70 -12.16 5.17
C ARG A 172 -1.52 -13.68 5.33
N VAL A 173 -0.34 -14.12 5.75
CA VAL A 173 -0.07 -15.54 6.04
C VAL A 173 -0.94 -16.05 7.19
N GLU A 174 -1.12 -15.26 8.26
CA GLU A 174 -2.03 -15.63 9.35
C GLU A 174 -3.47 -15.76 8.85
N THR A 175 -3.94 -14.84 8.00
CA THR A 175 -5.27 -14.91 7.39
C THR A 175 -5.47 -16.20 6.59
N GLU A 176 -4.52 -16.55 5.72
CA GLU A 176 -4.59 -17.79 4.95
C GLU A 176 -4.51 -19.03 5.84
N TRP A 177 -3.66 -19.01 6.86
CA TRP A 177 -3.55 -20.11 7.84
C TRP A 177 -4.86 -20.37 8.58
N VAL A 178 -5.54 -19.31 9.04
CA VAL A 178 -6.85 -19.41 9.69
C VAL A 178 -7.90 -19.95 8.71
N ARG A 179 -7.88 -19.50 7.46
CA ARG A 179 -8.82 -19.96 6.41
C ARG A 179 -8.63 -21.45 6.09
N THR A 180 -7.39 -21.90 5.93
CA THR A 180 -7.10 -23.33 5.65
C THR A 180 -7.53 -24.21 6.80
N LYS A 181 -7.21 -23.85 8.06
CA LYS A 181 -7.63 -24.63 9.23
C LYS A 181 -9.15 -24.77 9.33
N HIS A 182 -9.89 -23.69 9.13
CA HIS A 182 -11.34 -23.74 9.14
C HIS A 182 -11.89 -24.67 8.05
N SER A 183 -11.32 -24.63 6.84
CA SER A 183 -11.73 -25.54 5.77
C SER A 183 -11.45 -27.01 6.12
N SER A 184 -10.33 -27.30 6.78
CA SER A 184 -10.01 -28.66 7.25
C SER A 184 -10.94 -29.14 8.37
N ASP A 185 -11.28 -28.27 9.33
CA ASP A 185 -12.21 -28.61 10.42
C ASP A 185 -13.60 -28.99 9.87
N VAL A 186 -14.11 -28.24 8.88
CA VAL A 186 -15.40 -28.53 8.23
C VAL A 186 -15.35 -29.87 7.49
N LEU A 187 -14.29 -30.12 6.74
CA LEU A 187 -14.14 -31.36 5.96
C LEU A 187 -13.99 -32.59 6.86
N LEU A 188 -13.34 -32.46 8.02
CA LEU A 188 -13.25 -33.53 9.02
C LEU A 188 -14.56 -33.72 9.79
N GLY A 189 -15.34 -32.66 10.02
CA GLY A 189 -16.67 -32.74 10.62
C GLY A 189 -17.67 -33.54 9.78
N ASP A 190 -17.63 -33.37 8.45
CA ASP A 190 -18.48 -34.13 7.51
C ASP A 190 -18.06 -35.61 7.36
N VAL A 191 -16.80 -35.95 7.68
CA VAL A 191 -16.25 -37.32 7.60
C VAL A 191 -16.25 -38.02 8.97
N GLY A 192 -16.63 -37.32 10.04
CA GLY A 192 -16.76 -37.91 11.38
C GLY A 192 -17.73 -39.09 11.36
N PRO A 193 -17.45 -40.18 12.11
CA PRO A 193 -18.32 -41.34 12.11
C PRO A 193 -19.71 -40.89 12.56
N LYS A 194 -20.71 -41.09 11.70
CA LYS A 194 -22.10 -41.18 12.14
C LYS A 194 -22.12 -42.35 13.10
N LEU A 195 -22.04 -42.06 14.39
CA LEU A 195 -22.40 -43.01 15.41
C LEU A 195 -23.89 -43.23 15.21
N ASP A 196 -24.21 -44.28 14.45
CA ASP A 196 -25.56 -44.82 14.37
C ASP A 196 -25.92 -45.21 15.81
N GLU A 197 -26.70 -44.36 16.48
CA GLU A 197 -27.34 -44.65 17.76
C GLU A 197 -28.53 -45.57 17.48
N ASP A 198 -28.29 -46.89 17.56
CA ASP A 198 -29.30 -47.94 17.71
C ASP A 198 -29.68 -48.14 19.20
#